data_AF-A0A4Q3X2U0-F1
#
_entry.id   AF-A0A4Q3X2U0-F1
#
_cell.length_a   1.000
_cell.length_b   1.000
_cell.length_c   1.000
_cell.angle_alpha   90.00
_cell.angle_beta   90.00
_cell.angle_gamma   90.00
#
_symmetry.space_group_name_H-M   'P 1'
#
loop_
_entity.id
_entity.type
_entity.pdbx_description
1 polymer ?
#
loop_
_entity_poly.entity_id
_entity_poly.type
_entity_poly.pdbx_seq_one_letter_code
_entity_poly.pdbx_strand_id
1 'polypeptide(L)'
;MAPVAKISPVSFSFHWLSNRGVTAPLGFTAGSARGAIKTEGDDVALVLASQGTTAAAVFTTNQVKAAPVLVSAENLAKGKARAIIVNAGNANCCTGSRGLEGAR
;
A
#
# COMPACT_ATOMS: atom_id res chain seq x y z
N MET A 1 -34.62 27.68 -25.35
CA MET A 1 -33.51 26.72 -25.29
C MET A 1 -32.22 27.53 -25.20
N ALA A 2 -31.65 27.69 -24.00
CA ALA A 2 -30.46 28.51 -23.78
C ALA A 2 -29.19 27.77 -24.26
N PRO A 3 -28.19 28.47 -24.80
CA PRO A 3 -26.99 27.83 -25.32
C PRO A 3 -26.15 27.24 -24.18
N VAL A 4 -25.75 25.98 -24.34
CA VAL A 4 -24.79 25.30 -23.45
C VAL A 4 -23.45 26.05 -23.52
N ALA A 5 -22.99 26.58 -22.39
CA ALA A 5 -21.71 27.27 -22.29
C ALA A 5 -20.58 26.31 -22.70
N LYS A 6 -19.79 26.71 -23.70
CA LYS A 6 -18.55 26.00 -24.10
C LYS A 6 -17.57 26.09 -22.93
N ILE A 7 -17.33 24.97 -22.25
CA ILE A 7 -16.27 24.84 -21.25
C ILE A 7 -14.95 24.88 -22.02
N SER A 8 -14.10 25.88 -21.77
CA SER A 8 -12.77 25.97 -22.34
C SER A 8 -11.89 24.81 -21.81
N PRO A 9 -11.02 24.21 -22.63
CA PRO A 9 -10.15 23.13 -22.17
C PRO A 9 -9.16 23.69 -21.14
N VAL A 10 -9.26 23.20 -19.91
CA VAL A 10 -8.28 23.48 -18.87
C VAL A 10 -7.00 22.72 -19.23
N SER A 11 -5.92 23.45 -19.48
CA SER A 11 -4.60 22.86 -19.73
C SER A 11 -4.00 22.37 -18.42
N PHE A 12 -3.72 21.07 -18.31
CA PHE A 12 -2.99 20.49 -17.18
C PHE A 12 -1.55 20.19 -17.58
N SER A 13 -0.60 20.56 -16.72
CA SER A 13 0.81 20.19 -16.86
C SER A 13 1.20 19.19 -15.77
N PHE A 14 1.84 18.09 -16.14
CA PHE A 14 2.37 17.12 -15.19
C PHE A 14 3.84 17.40 -14.90
N HIS A 15 4.22 17.37 -13.62
CA HIS A 15 5.60 17.50 -13.17
C HIS A 15 5.98 16.29 -12.34
N TRP A 16 7.11 15.66 -12.68
CA TRP A 16 7.67 14.56 -11.90
C TRP A 16 8.52 15.11 -10.76
N LEU A 17 8.25 14.65 -9.53
CA LEU A 17 8.99 15.04 -8.33
C LEU A 17 9.89 13.87 -7.87
N SER A 18 11.12 13.81 -8.38
CA SER A 18 12.02 12.66 -8.19
C SER A 18 12.50 12.42 -6.75
N ASN A 19 12.37 13.41 -5.86
CA ASN A 19 12.85 13.35 -4.48
C ASN A 19 11.71 13.32 -3.44
N ARG A 20 10.51 12.91 -3.86
CA ARG A 20 9.32 12.82 -3.00
C ARG A 20 8.80 11.38 -2.99
N GLY A 21 8.26 10.95 -1.85
CA GLY A 21 7.78 9.59 -1.62
C GLY A 21 6.28 9.52 -1.33
N VAL A 22 5.88 8.45 -0.63
CA VAL A 22 4.48 8.16 -0.30
C VAL A 22 3.78 9.22 0.55
N THR A 23 4.52 10.12 1.19
CA THR A 23 4.00 11.24 2.00
C THR A 23 3.89 12.56 1.24
N ALA A 24 4.17 12.56 -0.07
CA ALA A 24 4.00 13.76 -0.91
C ALA A 24 2.53 14.18 -1.08
N PRO A 25 1.58 13.24 -1.32
CA PRO A 25 0.17 13.57 -1.33
C PRO A 25 -0.33 13.86 0.09
N LEU A 26 -1.27 14.80 0.20
CA LEU A 26 -1.95 15.06 1.47
C LEU A 26 -2.69 13.83 1.96
N GLY A 27 -2.74 13.66 3.28
CA GLY A 27 -3.47 12.58 3.92
C GLY A 27 -2.72 11.26 4.06
N PHE A 28 -1.41 11.24 3.76
CA PHE A 28 -0.54 10.08 3.97
C PHE A 28 0.59 10.42 4.96
N THR A 29 0.79 9.54 5.94
CA THR A 29 1.91 9.55 6.88
C THR A 29 2.66 8.22 6.76
N ALA A 30 3.98 8.23 6.89
CA ALA A 30 4.76 7.00 6.87
C ALA A 30 5.89 7.06 7.91
N GLY A 31 6.33 5.88 8.34
CA GLY A 31 7.45 5.71 9.24
C GLY A 31 8.05 4.31 9.11
N SER A 32 9.27 4.17 9.61
CA SER A 32 9.98 2.89 9.70
C SER A 32 10.59 2.72 11.08
N ALA A 33 10.84 1.47 11.45
CA ALA A 33 11.46 1.13 12.71
C ALA A 33 12.20 -0.20 12.60
N ARG A 34 13.03 -0.46 13.61
CA ARG A 34 13.70 -1.74 13.81
C ARG A 34 12.77 -2.71 14.56
N GLY A 35 12.26 -3.69 13.83
CA GLY A 35 11.52 -4.86 14.32
C GLY A 35 12.39 -6.07 14.62
N ALA A 36 13.72 -5.97 14.47
CA ALA A 36 14.71 -7.01 14.79
C ALA A 36 14.55 -8.32 14.00
N ILE A 37 14.07 -8.20 12.75
CA ILE A 37 14.02 -9.28 11.75
C ILE A 37 15.37 -9.34 11.01
N LYS A 38 15.96 -8.18 10.71
CA LYS A 38 17.31 -8.02 10.18
C LYS A 38 18.30 -7.75 11.32
N THR A 39 19.57 -8.02 11.05
CA THR A 39 20.68 -7.68 11.95
C THR A 39 20.85 -6.17 12.10
N GLU A 40 20.67 -5.40 11.03
CA GLU A 40 20.91 -3.95 11.00
C GLU A 40 19.86 -3.20 10.18
N GLY A 41 19.68 -1.92 10.52
CA GLY A 41 18.74 -1.01 9.87
C GLY A 41 17.28 -1.25 10.22
N ASP A 42 16.41 -0.42 9.65
CA ASP A 42 14.98 -0.60 9.73
C ASP A 42 14.51 -1.75 8.83
N ASP A 43 13.57 -2.51 9.33
CA ASP A 43 13.04 -3.72 8.69
C ASP A 43 11.52 -3.86 8.85
N VAL A 44 10.87 -2.87 9.44
CA VAL A 44 9.42 -2.70 9.45
C VAL A 44 9.10 -1.28 9.01
N ALA A 45 8.10 -1.12 8.14
CA ALA A 45 7.58 0.17 7.75
C ALA A 45 6.06 0.18 7.73
N LEU A 46 5.49 1.36 7.97
CA LEU A 46 4.07 1.63 7.98
C LEU A 46 3.79 2.83 7.06
N VAL A 47 2.79 2.69 6.19
CA VAL A 47 2.13 3.80 5.50
C VAL A 47 0.71 3.86 6.01
N LEU A 48 0.29 5.04 6.49
CA LEU A 48 -1.05 5.32 7.00
C LEU A 48 -1.72 6.37 6.13
N ALA A 49 -2.88 6.02 5.59
CA ALA A 49 -3.74 6.92 4.83
C ALA A 49 -4.87 7.48 5.69
N SER A 50 -5.43 8.58 5.22
CA SER A 50 -6.60 9.22 5.81
C SER A 50 -7.83 8.30 5.79
N GLN A 51 -8.78 8.57 6.69
CA GLN A 51 -10.01 7.79 6.77
C GLN A 51 -10.80 7.86 5.46
N GLY A 52 -11.41 6.73 5.07
CA GLY A 52 -12.23 6.64 3.86
C GLY A 52 -11.45 6.37 2.57
N THR A 53 -10.12 6.33 2.62
CA THR A 53 -9.25 6.02 1.48
C THR A 53 -9.69 4.75 0.76
N THR A 54 -9.86 4.86 -0.56
CA THR A 54 -10.07 3.73 -1.46
C THR A 54 -8.71 3.14 -1.82
N ALA A 55 -8.63 1.82 -1.93
CA ALA A 55 -7.41 1.12 -2.26
C ALA A 55 -7.65 0.11 -3.36
N ALA A 56 -6.62 -0.11 -4.17
CA ALA A 56 -6.56 -1.16 -5.17
C ALA A 56 -5.15 -1.78 -5.12
N ALA A 57 -5.06 -3.07 -5.41
CA ALA A 57 -3.80 -3.79 -5.46
C ALA A 57 -3.91 -4.97 -6.42
N VAL A 58 -2.76 -5.36 -6.93
CA VAL A 58 -2.58 -6.61 -7.66
C VAL A 58 -1.63 -7.48 -6.86
N PHE A 59 -1.82 -8.79 -6.93
CA PHE A 59 -1.03 -9.78 -6.22
C PHE A 59 -0.34 -10.70 -7.21
N THR A 60 0.74 -11.38 -6.77
CA THR A 60 1.46 -12.32 -7.63
C THR A 60 0.54 -13.43 -8.16
N THR A 61 0.76 -13.81 -9.42
CA THR A 61 0.06 -14.93 -10.07
C THR A 61 0.73 -16.29 -9.79
N ASN A 62 1.86 -16.32 -9.09
CA ASN A 62 2.55 -17.56 -8.73
C ASN A 62 1.61 -18.51 -7.96
N GLN A 63 1.72 -19.81 -8.21
CA GLN A 63 1.01 -20.84 -7.46
C GLN A 63 1.39 -20.84 -5.98
N VAL A 64 2.68 -20.63 -5.68
CA VAL A 64 3.17 -20.49 -4.31
C VAL A 64 3.03 -19.03 -3.87
N LYS A 65 2.14 -18.78 -2.90
CA LYS A 65 1.88 -17.46 -2.34
C LYS A 65 2.28 -17.43 -0.86
N ALA A 66 2.94 -16.35 -0.46
CA ALA A 66 3.25 -16.12 0.95
C ALA A 66 1.96 -15.82 1.75
N ALA A 67 1.95 -16.14 3.04
CA ALA A 67 0.83 -15.82 3.94
C ALA A 67 0.36 -14.35 3.86
N PRO A 68 1.24 -13.32 3.88
CA PRO A 68 0.80 -11.93 3.81
C PRO A 68 0.13 -11.57 2.48
N VAL A 69 0.41 -12.27 1.37
CA VAL A 69 -0.28 -12.05 0.09
C VAL A 69 -1.75 -12.45 0.20
N LEU A 70 -2.02 -13.60 0.82
CA LEU A 70 -3.37 -14.11 1.01
C LEU A 70 -4.18 -13.17 1.93
N VAL A 71 -3.61 -12.80 3.08
CA VAL A 71 -4.28 -11.89 4.03
C VAL A 71 -4.50 -10.50 3.44
N SER A 72 -3.52 -9.97 2.68
CA SER A 72 -3.68 -8.67 2.03
C SER A 72 -4.79 -8.67 0.98
N ALA A 73 -4.94 -9.77 0.22
CA ALA A 73 -6.04 -9.92 -0.73
C ALA A 73 -7.40 -10.00 -0.03
N GLU A 74 -7.50 -10.74 1.09
CA GLU A 74 -8.70 -10.81 1.94
C GLU A 74 -9.08 -9.41 2.48
N ASN A 75 -8.10 -8.69 3.06
CA ASN A 75 -8.31 -7.35 3.62
C ASN A 75 -8.77 -6.34 2.55
N LEU A 76 -8.27 -6.47 1.33
CA LEU A 76 -8.60 -5.56 0.23
C LEU A 76 -9.91 -5.91 -0.49
N ALA A 77 -10.58 -7.02 -0.16
CA ALA A 77 -11.76 -7.49 -0.88
C ALA A 77 -12.90 -6.46 -1.00
N LYS A 78 -12.96 -5.45 -0.10
CA LYS A 78 -13.95 -4.36 -0.11
C LYS A 78 -13.45 -3.06 -0.76
N GLY A 79 -12.27 -3.07 -1.40
CA GLY A 79 -11.67 -1.89 -2.04
C GLY A 79 -11.27 -0.78 -1.07
N LYS A 80 -11.08 -1.11 0.22
CA LYS A 80 -10.76 -0.17 1.29
C LYS A 80 -9.56 -0.69 2.07
N ALA A 81 -8.57 0.17 2.25
CA ALA A 81 -7.46 -0.05 3.16
C ALA A 81 -7.01 1.29 3.73
N ARG A 82 -6.66 1.31 5.02
CA ARG A 82 -6.16 2.52 5.69
C ARG A 82 -4.65 2.48 5.88
N ALA A 83 -4.06 1.30 5.97
CA ALA A 83 -2.65 1.15 6.25
C ALA A 83 -2.03 0.04 5.40
N ILE A 84 -0.73 0.20 5.15
CA ILE A 84 0.15 -0.84 4.63
C ILE A 84 1.25 -1.02 5.67
N ILE A 85 1.34 -2.21 6.25
CA ILE A 85 2.49 -2.62 7.06
C ILE A 85 3.33 -3.59 6.23
N VAL A 86 4.63 -3.35 6.20
CA VAL A 86 5.59 -4.19 5.49
C VAL A 86 6.75 -4.49 6.39
N ASN A 87 7.26 -5.71 6.29
CA ASN A 87 8.51 -6.10 6.89
C ASN A 87 9.51 -6.52 5.80
N ALA A 88 10.79 -6.53 6.16
CA ALA A 88 11.87 -7.02 5.32
C ALA A 88 12.76 -8.00 6.10
N GLY A 89 13.48 -8.87 5.39
CA GLY A 89 14.34 -9.89 6.00
C GLY A 89 13.67 -11.25 6.23
N ASN A 90 12.33 -11.32 6.19
CA ASN A 90 11.59 -12.59 6.21
C ASN A 90 10.31 -12.48 5.36
N ALA A 91 10.13 -13.38 4.40
CA ALA A 91 9.01 -13.36 3.48
C ALA A 91 7.70 -13.92 4.06
N ASN A 92 7.75 -14.67 5.18
CA ASN A 92 6.62 -15.44 5.71
C ASN A 92 5.93 -16.30 4.63
N CYS A 93 6.74 -17.04 3.87
CA CYS A 93 6.31 -17.89 2.76
C CYS A 93 6.53 -19.37 3.11
N CYS A 94 5.61 -20.25 2.70
CA CYS A 94 5.64 -21.69 2.99
C CYS A 94 5.67 -22.01 4.50
N THR A 95 5.08 -21.15 5.34
CA THR A 95 5.07 -21.23 6.81
C THR A 95 3.79 -21.86 7.39
N GLY A 96 2.89 -22.35 6.53
CA GLY A 96 1.66 -23.04 6.92
C GLY A 96 0.68 -22.15 7.71
N SER A 97 -0.12 -22.77 8.57
CA SER A 97 -1.14 -22.10 9.39
C SER A 97 -0.56 -21.05 10.33
N ARG A 98 0.61 -21.33 10.93
CA ARG A 98 1.30 -20.39 11.82
C ARG A 98 1.70 -19.10 11.09
N GLY A 99 2.14 -19.22 9.85
CA GLY A 99 2.45 -18.06 9.01
C GLY A 99 1.22 -17.22 8.68
N LEU A 100 0.09 -17.89 8.43
CA LEU A 100 -1.19 -17.23 8.15
C LEU A 100 -1.74 -16.51 9.40
N GLU A 101 -1.64 -17.14 10.57
CA GLU A 101 -2.00 -16.54 11.85
C GLU A 101 -1.14 -15.29 12.15
N GLY A 102 0.18 -15.39 11.99
CA GLY A 102 1.07 -14.25 12.20
C GLY A 102 0.90 -13.10 11.19
N ALA A 103 0.17 -13.31 10.09
CA ALA A 103 -0.10 -12.28 9.09
C ALA A 103 -1.47 -11.59 9.28
N ARG A 104 -2.34 -12.08 10.16
CA ARG A 104 -3.67 -11.52 10.46
C ARG A 104 -3.61 -10.53 11.63
#